data_AF-A0A853I4E1-F1
#
_entry.id   AF-A0A853I4E1-F1
#
_cell.length_a   1.000
_cell.length_b   1.000
_cell.length_c   1.000
_cell.angle_alpha   90.00
_cell.angle_beta   90.00
_cell.angle_gamma   90.00
#
_symmetry.space_group_name_H-M   'P 1'
#
loop_
_entity.id
_entity.type
_entity.pdbx_description
1 polymer ?
#
loop_
_entity_poly.entity_id
_entity_poly.type
_entity_poly.pdbx_seq_one_letter_code
_entity_poly.pdbx_strand_id
1 'polypeptide(L)' 'MKPATPTEEQRLQQFIKELTALSKKTGIVIEAIGGVSILEPEELRALRYLGEVGTGDIEPRF' A
#
# COMPACT_ATOMS: atom_id res chain seq x y z
N MET A 1 25.01 -14.68 -6.87
CA MET A 1 23.71 -14.72 -7.60
C MET A 1 23.00 -13.41 -7.34
N LYS A 2 22.55 -12.69 -8.37
CA LYS A 2 21.68 -11.51 -8.17
C LYS A 2 20.35 -12.02 -7.58
N PRO A 3 19.79 -11.38 -6.54
CA PRO A 3 18.45 -11.74 -6.09
C PRO A 3 17.48 -11.56 -7.26
N ALA A 4 16.60 -12.54 -7.47
CA ALA A 4 15.57 -12.44 -8.48
C ALA A 4 14.61 -11.30 -8.09
N THR A 5 14.22 -10.48 -9.07
CA THR A 5 13.18 -9.48 -8.87
C THR A 5 11.88 -10.19 -8.47
N PRO A 6 11.19 -9.78 -7.40
CA PRO A 6 9.93 -10.38 -7.01
C PRO A 6 8.88 -10.23 -8.12
N THR A 7 8.03 -11.23 -8.28
CA THR A 7 6.84 -11.11 -9.15
C THR A 7 5.83 -10.12 -8.55
N GLU A 8 4.90 -9.63 -9.37
CA GLU A 8 3.81 -8.76 -8.89
C GLU A 8 2.99 -9.41 -7.77
N GLU A 9 2.70 -10.71 -7.90
CA GLU A 9 2.00 -11.47 -6.86
C GLU A 9 2.80 -11.55 -5.56
N GLN A 10 4.12 -11.73 -5.64
CA GLN A 10 5.00 -11.71 -4.47
C GLN A 10 5.04 -10.33 -3.81
N ARG A 11 5.07 -9.24 -4.61
CA ARG A 11 5.00 -7.86 -4.09
C ARG A 11 3.67 -7.62 -3.38
N LEU A 12 2.55 -8.05 -3.97
CA LEU A 12 1.21 -7.92 -3.39
C LEU A 12 1.08 -8.70 -2.07
N GLN A 13 1.55 -9.95 -2.02
CA GLN A 13 1.51 -10.76 -0.81
C GLN A 13 2.35 -10.16 0.32
N GLN A 14 3.54 -9.63 -0.01
CA GLN A 14 4.38 -8.95 0.97
C GLN A 14 3.72 -7.67 1.49
N PHE A 15 3.11 -6.87 0.61
CA PHE A 15 2.34 -5.67 0.99
C PHE A 15 1.19 -6.01 1.95
N ILE A 16 0.39 -7.04 1.65
CA ILE A 16 -0.71 -7.49 2.53
C ILE A 16 -0.19 -7.87 3.92
N LYS A 17 0.96 -8.57 3.99
CA LYS A 17 1.58 -8.98 5.25
C LYS A 17 2.02 -7.78 6.09
N GLU A 18 2.67 -6.80 5.46
CA GLU A 18 3.15 -5.58 6.13
C GLU A 18 1.99 -4.70 6.59
N LEU A 19 0.99 -4.49 5.73
CA LEU A 19 -0.22 -3.74 6.07
C LEU A 19 -0.96 -4.41 7.24
N THR A 20 -1.10 -5.73 7.23
CA THR A 20 -1.72 -6.48 8.34
C THR A 20 -0.99 -6.26 9.66
N ALA A 21 0.34 -6.31 9.65
CA ALA A 21 1.14 -6.07 10.85
C ALA A 21 0.98 -4.63 11.35
N LEU A 22 0.96 -3.65 10.44
CA LEU A 22 0.75 -2.25 10.76
C LEU A 22 -0.63 -2.00 11.35
N SER A 23 -1.69 -2.52 10.72
CA SER A 23 -3.07 -2.38 11.19
C SER A 23 -3.26 -2.94 12.60
N LYS A 24 -2.66 -4.11 12.89
CA LYS A 24 -2.68 -4.67 14.25
C LYS A 24 -1.98 -3.77 15.27
N LYS A 25 -0.91 -3.09 14.88
CA LYS A 25 -0.14 -2.19 15.76
C LYS A 25 -0.88 -0.88 16.03
N THR A 26 -1.55 -0.32 15.03
CA THR A 26 -2.17 1.02 15.11
C THR A 26 -3.66 0.98 15.47
N GLY A 27 -4.32 -0.17 15.33
CA GLY A 27 -5.77 -0.27 15.47
C GLY A 27 -6.54 0.35 14.29
N ILE A 28 -5.85 0.68 13.18
CA ILE A 28 -6.44 1.29 11.98
C ILE A 28 -6.48 0.24 10.86
N VAL A 29 -7.66 0.01 10.28
CA VAL A 29 -7.86 -0.87 9.12
C VAL A 29 -8.06 0.01 7.88
N ILE A 30 -7.38 -0.33 6.78
CA ILE A 30 -7.59 0.29 5.48
C ILE A 30 -8.37 -0.71 4.62
N GLU A 31 -9.56 -0.32 4.19
CA GLU A 31 -10.35 -1.06 3.21
C GLU A 31 -10.12 -0.43 1.84
N ALA A 32 -9.55 -1.20 0.91
CA ALA A 32 -9.30 -0.73 -0.45
C ALA A 32 -10.56 -0.88 -1.30
N ILE A 33 -11.33 0.20 -1.43
CA ILE A 33 -12.50 0.28 -2.32
C ILE A 33 -12.00 0.84 -3.66
N GLY A 34 -11.74 -0.02 -4.65
CA GLY A 34 -11.26 0.42 -5.97
C GLY A 34 -10.03 -0.32 -6.53
N GLY A 35 -9.50 -1.31 -5.82
CA GLY A 35 -8.39 -2.14 -6.28
C GLY A 35 -7.02 -1.69 -5.76
N VAL A 36 -5.96 -2.39 -6.18
CA VAL A 36 -4.58 -2.13 -5.77
C VAL A 36 -3.75 -1.78 -7.00
N SER A 37 -3.04 -0.65 -6.95
CA SER A 37 -2.05 -0.27 -7.96
C SER A 37 -0.67 -0.76 -7.55
N ILE A 38 0.01 -1.47 -8.46
CA ILE A 38 1.41 -1.89 -8.29
C ILE A 38 2.24 -1.00 -9.20
N LEU A 39 3.10 -0.18 -8.61
CA LEU A 39 3.94 0.80 -9.31
C LEU A 39 5.41 0.58 -8.96
N GLU A 40 6.30 1.08 -9.81
CA GLU A 40 7.74 1.01 -9.55
C GLU A 40 8.16 2.01 -8.44
N PRO A 41 9.25 1.74 -7.70
CA PRO A 41 9.67 2.57 -6.56
C PRO A 41 9.89 4.04 -6.91
N GLU A 42 10.30 4.35 -8.14
CA GLU A 42 10.51 5.71 -8.62
C GLU A 42 9.20 6.49 -8.74
N GLU A 43 8.12 5.85 -9.17
CA GLU A 43 6.78 6.43 -9.30
C GLU A 43 6.18 6.77 -7.93
N LEU A 44 6.57 6.03 -6.90
CA LEU A 44 6.12 6.23 -5.51
C LEU A 44 6.80 7.40 -4.80
N ARG A 45 7.85 8.01 -5.38
CA ARG A 45 8.59 9.10 -4.72
C ARG A 45 7.71 10.31 -4.39
N ALA A 46 6.71 10.58 -5.23
CA ALA A 46 5.78 11.67 -5.05
C ALA A 46 4.48 11.26 -4.33
N LEU A 47 4.29 9.96 -4.04
CA LEU A 47 3.07 9.45 -3.41
C LEU A 47 2.80 10.16 -2.08
N ARG A 48 1.59 10.69 -1.95
CA ARG A 48 0.99 11.22 -0.71
C ARG A 48 -0.40 10.64 -0.56
N TYR A 49 -0.74 10.20 0.64
CA TYR A 49 -2.11 9.86 0.99
C TYR A 49 -2.79 11.09 1.58
N LEU A 50 -3.93 11.47 1.03
CA LEU A 50 -4.82 12.48 1.61
C LEU A 50 -5.93 11.74 2.36
N GLY A 51 -6.02 11.98 3.66
CA GLY A 51 -7.07 11.42 4.51
C GLY A 51 -8.10 12.47 4.89
N GLU A 52 -9.38 12.18 4.71
CA GLU A 52 -10.47 13.00 5.22
C GLU A 52 -11.05 12.36 6.49
N VAL A 53 -10.77 12.96 7.65
CA VAL A 53 -11.17 12.41 8.97
C VAL A 53 -12.69 12.27 9.12
N GLY A 54 -13.46 13.10 8.40
CA GLY A 54 -14.92 13.07 8.46
C GLY A 54 -15.55 11.88 7.73
N THR A 55 -14.94 11.42 6.64
CA THR A 55 -15.46 10.31 5.81
C THR A 55 -14.71 9.01 6.03
N GLY A 56 -13.45 9.08 6.49
CA GLY A 56 -12.56 7.93 6.58
C GLY A 56 -11.88 7.60 5.24
N ASP A 57 -12.10 8.42 4.20
CA ASP A 57 -11.51 8.19 2.88
C ASP A 57 -10.00 8.48 2.91
N ILE A 58 -9.25 7.61 2.24
CA ILE A 58 -7.81 7.74 2.06
C ILE A 58 -7.52 7.58 0.57
N GLU A 59 -7.11 8.67 -0.08
CA GLU A 59 -6.86 8.69 -1.52
C GLU A 59 -5.37 8.85 -1.84
N PRO A 60 -4.81 8.07 -2.79
CA PRO A 60 -3.44 8.28 -3.27
C PRO A 60 -3.37 9.48 -4.23
N ARG A 61 -2.36 10.32 -4.03
CA ARG A 61 -1.97 11.44 -4.92
C ARG A 61 -0.51 11.26 -5.32
N PHE A 62 -0.19 11.51 -6.58
CA PHE A 62 1.15 11.41 -7.17
C PHE A 62 1.63 12.78 -7.62
#